data_AF-A0A7Y4C5Z7-F1
#
_entry.id   AF-A0A7Y4C5Z7-F1
#
_cell.length_a   1.000
_cell.length_b   1.000
_cell.length_c   1.000
_cell.angle_alpha   90.00
_cell.angle_beta   90.00
_cell.angle_gamma   90.00
#
_symmetry.space_group_name_H-M   'P 1'
#
loop_
_entity.id
_entity.type
_entity.pdbx_description
1 polymer ?
#
loop_
_entity_poly.entity_id
_entity_poly.type
_entity_poly.pdbx_seq_one_letter_code
_entity_poly.pdbx_strand_id
1 'polypeptide(L)'
;MTQLLASIAHYLFEQNNQFELSAAQDTAAALCRAWFITQSGERAKEYQAALHLLKQHRHHPVIQLLEQCLPLIEQESGLLPQRIVDDDIDALWSLFSPQAIACRDNGNLVAKQLLEKRSIELTRPDEPLITDVAKQILFTSNIMLTVPIDCPKHLPTEMQQQLVLASSQPQAYWYDHPIPIGIPAEENEILYGLQQLDRSIEYERQRGNIADKQKVAIALSVSVTHPALASIARQYVQWEIEQHLNLNNIQVTLFAENDCQQLLSCFPHPSDALKQVFGVDGAYGRHYSFLKAIAALWQKTINPELRATFKIDLDQVFPQQTLIEQTGYSAFEHFLQSNWGSDAINANGKAVHLGMIAGGLVNESDIEKGLFTADVTQPVDGKYDVFEQLFCSRWAQAISTETEILSRSRNIQRVHVTGGTNGITVDALFRFKPFTPSFIHRAEDQAYLLSCFATDNEQPHLVYAHQPGLIMRHDKAAFAGRAMSVAESGKALGDIERILLFSGYAKHHTLPFDELKQRLYPFTSSFISRTPVTLALLRFTLEGTYKNSEYIDSGAKRLMKCVDFYHNQLSRELTFNQQGWEEYYQTLANMTLFNKDMHRVILGCQITI
;
A
#
# COMPACT_ATOMS: atom_id res chain seq x y z
N MET A 1 8.30 -34.61 4.79
CA MET A 1 6.86 -34.31 4.76
C MET A 1 6.38 -34.11 6.17
N THR A 2 5.81 -32.95 6.47
CA THR A 2 5.33 -32.63 7.82
C THR A 2 3.94 -33.23 8.02
N GLN A 3 3.66 -33.70 9.24
CA GLN A 3 2.35 -34.24 9.60
C GLN A 3 1.22 -33.22 9.39
N LEU A 4 1.54 -31.94 9.55
CA LEU A 4 0.61 -30.83 9.35
C LEU A 4 0.18 -30.66 7.89
N LEU A 5 1.11 -30.69 6.92
CA LEU A 5 0.75 -30.54 5.49
C LEU A 5 -0.21 -31.64 5.04
N ALA A 6 0.05 -32.89 5.47
CA ALA A 6 -0.85 -34.00 5.20
C ALA A 6 -2.23 -33.79 5.83
N SER A 7 -2.27 -33.28 7.06
CA SER A 7 -3.52 -32.96 7.76
C SER A 7 -4.32 -31.87 7.02
N ILE A 8 -3.67 -30.78 6.60
CA ILE A 8 -4.31 -29.69 5.84
C ILE A 8 -4.85 -30.19 4.51
N ALA A 9 -4.04 -30.94 3.76
CA ALA A 9 -4.45 -31.49 2.48
C ALA A 9 -5.63 -32.44 2.62
N HIS A 10 -5.62 -33.30 3.65
CA HIS A 10 -6.74 -34.20 3.96
C HIS A 10 -8.02 -33.42 4.29
N TYR A 11 -7.95 -32.39 5.14
CA TYR A 11 -9.11 -31.56 5.47
C TYR A 11 -9.71 -30.87 4.24
N LEU A 12 -8.86 -30.26 3.39
CA LEU A 12 -9.31 -29.63 2.15
C LEU A 12 -9.90 -30.65 1.15
N PHE A 13 -9.40 -31.88 1.17
CA PHE A 13 -9.91 -32.98 0.34
C PHE A 13 -11.26 -33.50 0.84
N GLU A 14 -11.40 -33.82 2.13
CA GLU A 14 -12.60 -34.42 2.74
C GLU A 14 -13.78 -33.45 2.81
N GLN A 15 -13.54 -32.19 3.21
CA GLN A 15 -14.64 -31.24 3.44
C GLN A 15 -15.35 -30.82 2.15
N ASN A 16 -14.70 -30.91 0.98
CA ASN A 16 -15.26 -30.33 -0.25
C ASN A 16 -14.98 -31.10 -1.56
N ASN A 17 -14.31 -32.27 -1.54
CA ASN A 17 -13.89 -33.02 -2.75
C ASN A 17 -13.26 -32.10 -3.83
N GLN A 18 -12.46 -31.12 -3.40
CA GLN A 18 -12.07 -29.96 -4.24
C GLN A 18 -11.04 -30.28 -5.33
N PHE A 19 -10.34 -31.41 -5.22
CA PHE A 19 -9.15 -31.69 -6.03
C PHE A 19 -9.33 -32.93 -6.91
N GLU A 20 -10.04 -32.75 -8.02
CA GLU A 20 -9.99 -33.67 -9.16
C GLU A 20 -9.03 -33.13 -10.22
N LEU A 21 -8.09 -33.97 -10.69
CA LEU A 21 -7.13 -33.60 -11.73
C LEU A 21 -7.83 -33.25 -13.05
N SER A 22 -8.90 -33.98 -13.38
CA SER A 22 -9.68 -33.76 -14.61
C SER A 22 -10.45 -32.43 -14.62
N ALA A 23 -10.66 -31.82 -13.45
CA ALA A 23 -11.31 -30.52 -13.32
C ALA A 23 -10.35 -29.33 -13.49
N ALA A 24 -9.04 -29.59 -13.67
CA ALA A 24 -8.07 -28.55 -13.92
C ALA A 24 -8.29 -27.90 -15.30
N GLN A 25 -8.23 -26.57 -15.35
CA GLN A 25 -8.36 -25.83 -16.61
C GLN A 25 -7.14 -26.04 -17.53
N ASP A 26 -5.96 -26.20 -16.95
CA ASP A 26 -4.70 -26.41 -17.67
C ASP A 26 -3.68 -27.20 -16.82
N THR A 27 -2.51 -27.46 -17.41
CA THR A 27 -1.42 -28.20 -16.75
C THR A 27 -0.95 -27.52 -15.47
N ALA A 28 -0.86 -26.20 -15.42
CA ALA A 28 -0.34 -25.49 -14.25
C ALA A 28 -1.30 -25.65 -13.05
N ALA A 29 -2.61 -25.49 -13.28
CA ALA A 29 -3.64 -25.76 -12.29
C ALA A 29 -3.67 -27.25 -11.87
N ALA A 30 -3.46 -28.16 -12.83
CA ALA A 30 -3.38 -29.60 -12.56
C ALA A 30 -2.19 -29.95 -11.65
N LEU A 31 -1.05 -29.25 -11.79
CA LEU A 31 0.11 -29.44 -10.92
C LEU A 31 -0.17 -28.99 -9.48
N CYS A 32 -0.86 -27.86 -9.28
CA CYS A 32 -1.31 -27.42 -7.95
C CYS A 32 -2.23 -28.45 -7.29
N ARG A 33 -3.22 -28.99 -8.04
CA ARG A 33 -4.13 -30.04 -7.57
C ARG A 33 -3.38 -31.34 -7.25
N ALA A 34 -2.49 -31.77 -8.15
CA ALA A 34 -1.65 -32.96 -7.95
C ALA A 34 -0.78 -32.84 -6.70
N TRP A 35 -0.26 -31.66 -6.39
CA TRP A 35 0.49 -31.44 -5.17
C TRP A 35 -0.36 -31.70 -3.91
N PHE A 36 -1.57 -31.14 -3.80
CA PHE A 36 -2.47 -31.43 -2.68
C PHE A 36 -2.88 -32.90 -2.58
N ILE A 37 -3.20 -33.54 -3.71
CA ILE A 37 -3.53 -34.97 -3.76
C ILE A 37 -2.38 -35.81 -3.20
N THR A 38 -1.15 -35.51 -3.59
CA THR A 38 0.03 -36.25 -3.10
C THR A 38 0.33 -35.98 -1.63
N GLN A 39 -0.01 -34.82 -1.10
CA GLN A 39 0.11 -34.53 0.34
C GLN A 39 -0.94 -35.31 1.17
N SER A 40 -2.11 -35.63 0.58
CA SER A 40 -3.19 -36.38 1.26
C SER A 40 -2.89 -37.89 1.38
N GLY A 41 -1.88 -38.39 0.66
CA GLY A 41 -1.40 -39.77 0.73
C GLY A 41 -2.10 -40.76 -0.22
N GLU A 42 -1.65 -42.02 -0.19
CA GLU A 42 -2.03 -43.09 -1.14
C GLU A 42 -3.52 -43.43 -1.18
N ARG A 43 -4.29 -43.02 -0.17
CA ARG A 43 -5.74 -43.24 -0.11
C ARG A 43 -6.52 -42.34 -1.07
N ALA A 44 -5.90 -41.28 -1.59
CA ALA A 44 -6.54 -40.42 -2.58
C ALA A 44 -6.68 -41.16 -3.92
N LYS A 45 -7.89 -41.11 -4.51
CA LYS A 45 -8.27 -41.84 -5.74
C LYS A 45 -7.31 -41.63 -6.91
N GLU A 46 -6.74 -40.42 -7.03
CA GLU A 46 -5.87 -40.02 -8.13
C GLU A 46 -4.38 -39.95 -7.74
N TYR A 47 -3.98 -40.52 -6.59
CA TYR A 47 -2.61 -40.39 -6.05
C TYR A 47 -1.50 -40.77 -7.05
N GLN A 48 -1.63 -41.92 -7.71
CA GLN A 48 -0.62 -42.38 -8.68
C GLN A 48 -0.57 -41.50 -9.95
N ALA A 49 -1.73 -41.02 -10.41
CA ALA A 49 -1.81 -40.10 -11.54
C ALA A 49 -1.17 -38.74 -11.19
N ALA A 50 -1.43 -38.24 -9.97
CA ALA A 50 -0.83 -37.02 -9.46
C ALA A 50 0.70 -37.14 -9.35
N LEU A 51 1.22 -38.23 -8.80
CA LEU A 51 2.67 -38.49 -8.75
C LEU A 51 3.30 -38.53 -10.15
N HIS A 52 2.64 -39.18 -11.10
CA HIS A 52 3.12 -39.24 -12.49
C HIS A 52 3.19 -37.83 -13.10
N LEU A 53 2.14 -37.03 -12.91
CA LEU A 53 2.05 -35.66 -13.43
C LEU A 53 3.16 -34.76 -12.85
N LEU A 54 3.35 -34.78 -11.53
CA LEU A 54 4.42 -34.00 -10.88
C LEU A 54 5.80 -34.40 -11.40
N LYS A 55 6.06 -35.72 -11.56
CA LYS A 55 7.34 -36.23 -12.06
C LYS A 55 7.58 -35.85 -13.53
N GLN A 56 6.54 -35.92 -14.36
CA GLN A 56 6.61 -35.55 -15.77
C GLN A 56 6.96 -34.07 -15.95
N HIS A 57 6.48 -33.21 -15.05
CA HIS A 57 6.63 -31.75 -15.12
C HIS A 57 7.58 -31.18 -14.06
N ARG A 58 8.59 -31.93 -13.61
CA ARG A 58 9.55 -31.50 -12.57
C ARG A 58 10.26 -30.17 -12.82
N HIS A 59 10.37 -29.74 -14.07
CA HIS A 59 11.02 -28.47 -14.45
C HIS A 59 10.03 -27.31 -14.59
N HIS A 60 8.74 -27.53 -14.28
CA HIS A 60 7.73 -26.48 -14.31
C HIS A 60 7.95 -25.50 -13.15
N PRO A 61 7.76 -24.18 -13.34
CA PRO A 61 8.00 -23.17 -12.32
C PRO A 61 7.29 -23.42 -10.98
N VAL A 62 6.06 -23.93 -11.02
CA VAL A 62 5.29 -24.33 -9.83
C VAL A 62 6.01 -25.40 -9.02
N ILE A 63 6.53 -26.44 -9.69
CA ILE A 63 7.22 -27.53 -9.01
C ILE A 63 8.53 -27.04 -8.40
N GLN A 64 9.26 -26.20 -9.13
CA GLN A 64 10.48 -25.56 -8.62
C GLN A 64 10.21 -24.72 -7.37
N LEU A 65 9.13 -23.92 -7.36
CA LEU A 65 8.71 -23.16 -6.18
C LEU A 65 8.41 -24.09 -4.99
N LEU A 66 7.64 -25.16 -5.23
CA LEU A 66 7.28 -26.13 -4.20
C LEU A 66 8.54 -26.79 -3.62
N GLU A 67 9.45 -27.26 -4.47
CA GLU A 67 10.72 -27.87 -4.07
C GLU A 67 11.61 -26.91 -3.25
N GLN A 68 11.68 -25.63 -3.64
CA GLN A 68 12.40 -24.59 -2.91
C GLN A 68 11.79 -24.33 -1.52
N CYS A 69 10.46 -24.34 -1.42
CA CYS A 69 9.76 -23.99 -0.18
C CYS A 69 9.62 -25.16 0.81
N LEU A 70 9.66 -26.42 0.35
CA LEU A 70 9.44 -27.60 1.21
C LEU A 70 10.38 -27.66 2.43
N PRO A 71 11.71 -27.47 2.30
CA PRO A 71 12.61 -27.45 3.47
C PRO A 71 12.29 -26.31 4.45
N LEU A 72 11.82 -25.17 3.93
CA LEU A 72 11.46 -24.00 4.74
C LEU A 72 10.16 -24.24 5.50
N ILE A 73 9.18 -24.89 4.88
CA ILE A 73 7.96 -25.33 5.56
C ILE A 73 8.28 -26.33 6.66
N GLU A 74 9.21 -27.26 6.43
CA GLU A 74 9.65 -28.19 7.47
C GLU A 74 10.24 -27.45 8.68
N GLN A 75 11.02 -26.40 8.46
CA GLN A 75 11.52 -25.53 9.54
C GLN A 75 10.41 -24.78 10.26
N GLU A 76 9.43 -24.23 9.54
CA GLU A 76 8.30 -23.49 10.10
C GLU A 76 7.29 -24.40 10.83
N SER A 77 7.19 -25.67 10.44
CA SER A 77 6.20 -26.62 10.99
C SER A 77 6.37 -26.90 12.47
N GLY A 78 7.56 -26.70 13.04
CA GLY A 78 7.80 -26.77 14.48
C GLY A 78 7.06 -25.70 15.29
N LEU A 79 6.56 -24.64 14.64
CA LEU A 79 5.80 -23.54 15.25
C LEU A 79 4.28 -23.75 15.22
N LEU A 80 3.82 -24.77 14.48
CA LEU A 80 2.39 -25.06 14.29
C LEU A 80 2.00 -26.38 14.96
N PRO A 81 0.71 -26.57 15.29
CA PRO A 81 0.20 -27.88 15.68
C PRO A 81 0.51 -28.93 14.61
N GLN A 82 0.75 -30.18 15.03
CA GLN A 82 1.06 -31.27 14.10
C GLN A 82 -0.16 -31.78 13.32
N ARG A 83 -1.37 -31.46 13.76
CA ARG A 83 -2.65 -31.79 13.10
C ARG A 83 -3.65 -30.67 13.32
N ILE A 84 -4.55 -30.51 12.36
CA ILE A 84 -5.78 -29.74 12.52
C ILE A 84 -6.86 -30.60 13.15
N VAL A 85 -7.86 -29.96 13.75
CA VAL A 85 -9.02 -30.63 14.33
C VAL A 85 -10.05 -30.80 13.23
N ASP A 86 -10.26 -32.03 12.76
CA ASP A 86 -11.04 -32.32 11.54
C ASP A 86 -12.52 -31.90 11.62
N ASP A 87 -13.08 -31.80 12.85
CA ASP A 87 -14.47 -31.40 13.12
C ASP A 87 -14.64 -29.88 13.31
N ASP A 88 -13.56 -29.09 13.31
CA ASP A 88 -13.61 -27.63 13.44
C ASP A 88 -13.72 -26.98 12.05
N ILE A 89 -14.88 -26.37 11.76
CA ILE A 89 -15.14 -25.67 10.50
C ILE A 89 -14.17 -24.51 10.26
N ASP A 90 -13.53 -24.00 11.31
CA ASP A 90 -12.57 -22.89 11.28
C ASP A 90 -11.13 -23.34 11.48
N ALA A 91 -10.84 -24.65 11.40
CA ALA A 91 -9.54 -25.21 11.72
C ALA A 91 -8.37 -24.51 11.00
N LEU A 92 -8.57 -24.14 9.73
CA LEU A 92 -7.56 -23.42 8.94
C LEU A 92 -7.42 -21.95 9.36
N TRP A 93 -8.52 -21.26 9.69
CA TRP A 93 -8.46 -19.91 10.21
C TRP A 93 -7.82 -19.86 11.60
N SER A 94 -8.08 -20.84 12.46
CA SER A 94 -7.43 -20.96 13.76
C SER A 94 -5.90 -20.98 13.64
N LEU A 95 -5.37 -21.53 12.55
CA LEU A 95 -3.94 -21.54 12.26
C LEU A 95 -3.44 -20.24 11.60
N PHE A 96 -4.12 -19.80 10.53
CA PHE A 96 -3.55 -18.82 9.60
C PHE A 96 -4.28 -17.48 9.57
N SER A 97 -5.45 -17.37 10.20
CA SER A 97 -6.25 -16.15 10.27
C SER A 97 -7.12 -16.09 11.54
N PRO A 98 -6.54 -16.24 12.76
CA PRO A 98 -7.33 -16.24 13.98
C PRO A 98 -8.06 -14.91 14.21
N GLN A 99 -7.55 -13.81 13.63
CA GLN A 99 -8.23 -12.52 13.62
C GLN A 99 -9.58 -12.57 12.88
N ALA A 100 -9.71 -13.40 11.84
CA ALA A 100 -10.95 -13.55 11.09
C ALA A 100 -12.06 -14.14 11.96
N ILE A 101 -11.75 -15.20 12.73
CA ILE A 101 -12.68 -15.82 13.69
C ILE A 101 -13.13 -14.79 14.73
N ALA A 102 -12.17 -14.09 15.34
CA ALA A 102 -12.49 -13.08 16.36
C ALA A 102 -13.39 -11.96 15.80
N CYS A 103 -13.10 -11.48 14.59
CA CYS A 103 -13.88 -10.42 13.95
C CYS A 103 -15.27 -10.89 13.48
N ARG A 104 -15.39 -12.11 12.96
CA ARG A 104 -16.66 -12.71 12.53
C ARG A 104 -17.57 -12.98 13.72
N ASP A 105 -17.07 -13.68 14.74
CA ASP A 105 -17.90 -14.20 15.82
C ASP A 105 -18.13 -13.17 16.94
N ASN A 106 -17.16 -12.27 17.13
CA ASN A 106 -17.14 -11.33 18.25
C ASN A 106 -16.88 -9.88 17.79
N GLY A 107 -17.31 -9.51 16.58
CA GLY A 107 -17.02 -8.20 15.96
C GLY A 107 -17.28 -6.99 16.87
N ASN A 108 -18.41 -6.97 17.58
CA ASN A 108 -18.73 -5.89 18.53
C ASN A 108 -17.74 -5.78 19.70
N LEU A 109 -17.29 -6.93 20.23
CA LEU A 109 -16.29 -6.96 21.30
C LEU A 109 -14.93 -6.50 20.77
N VAL A 110 -14.54 -6.97 19.59
CA VAL A 110 -13.31 -6.55 18.91
C VAL A 110 -13.31 -5.05 18.66
N ALA A 111 -14.41 -4.49 18.14
CA ALA A 111 -14.57 -3.06 17.91
C ALA A 111 -14.41 -2.24 19.20
N LYS A 112 -15.06 -2.68 20.29
CA LYS A 112 -14.93 -2.03 21.61
C LYS A 112 -13.49 -2.04 22.11
N GLN A 113 -12.83 -3.20 22.10
CA GLN A 113 -11.44 -3.36 22.53
C GLN A 113 -10.48 -2.53 21.66
N LEU A 114 -10.77 -2.42 20.37
CA LEU A 114 -9.99 -1.62 19.44
C LEU A 114 -10.09 -0.13 19.80
N LEU A 115 -11.29 0.41 20.03
CA LEU A 115 -11.47 1.80 20.46
C LEU A 115 -10.76 2.08 21.80
N GLU A 116 -10.90 1.19 22.78
CA GLU A 116 -10.20 1.31 24.06
C GLU A 116 -8.68 1.38 23.86
N LYS A 117 -8.14 0.51 23.01
CA LYS A 117 -6.70 0.46 22.71
C LYS A 117 -6.20 1.65 21.89
N ARG A 118 -7.04 2.18 21.00
CA ARG A 118 -6.70 3.35 20.18
C ARG A 118 -6.87 4.67 20.92
N SER A 119 -7.54 4.66 22.08
CA SER A 119 -7.76 5.87 22.86
C SER A 119 -6.45 6.58 23.21
N ILE A 120 -6.53 7.91 23.17
CA ILE A 120 -5.46 8.81 23.54
C ILE A 120 -6.02 9.94 24.42
N GLU A 121 -5.19 10.46 25.29
CA GLU A 121 -5.43 11.65 26.10
C GLU A 121 -4.39 12.72 25.72
N LEU A 122 -4.84 13.86 25.20
CA LEU A 122 -3.95 14.96 24.84
C LEU A 122 -3.27 15.50 26.10
N THR A 123 -1.95 15.66 26.05
CA THR A 123 -1.18 16.13 27.21
C THR A 123 -1.35 17.63 27.46
N ARG A 124 -1.67 18.40 26.42
CA ARG A 124 -2.06 19.81 26.46
C ARG A 124 -3.06 20.11 25.33
N PRO A 125 -4.01 21.04 25.53
CA PRO A 125 -4.75 21.60 24.40
C PRO A 125 -3.80 22.49 23.61
N ASP A 126 -3.32 22.01 22.46
CA ASP A 126 -2.41 22.77 21.61
C ASP A 126 -3.17 23.74 20.71
N GLU A 127 -2.49 24.85 20.38
CA GLU A 127 -2.87 25.66 19.22
C GLU A 127 -2.74 24.81 17.95
N PRO A 128 -3.64 24.94 16.96
CA PRO A 128 -3.60 24.13 15.76
C PRO A 128 -2.28 24.36 15.00
N LEU A 129 -1.56 23.28 14.69
CA LEU A 129 -0.29 23.34 13.96
C LEU A 129 -0.46 23.97 12.58
N ILE A 130 -1.57 23.63 11.92
CA ILE A 130 -1.93 24.15 10.60
C ILE A 130 -2.92 25.30 10.79
N THR A 131 -2.54 26.48 10.33
CA THR A 131 -3.32 27.72 10.37
C THR A 131 -3.61 28.28 8.98
N ASP A 132 -2.87 27.85 7.96
CA ASP A 132 -3.10 28.19 6.55
C ASP A 132 -2.77 26.96 5.70
N VAL A 133 -3.80 26.17 5.35
CA VAL A 133 -3.65 24.91 4.62
C VAL A 133 -2.93 25.13 3.29
N ALA A 134 -3.29 26.17 2.54
CA ALA A 134 -2.73 26.41 1.21
C ALA A 134 -1.24 26.79 1.24
N LYS A 135 -0.75 27.43 2.33
CA LYS A 135 0.70 27.68 2.51
C LYS A 135 1.42 26.54 3.20
N GLN A 136 0.79 25.85 4.14
CA GLN A 136 1.50 25.00 5.09
C GLN A 136 1.42 23.51 4.76
N ILE A 137 0.55 23.10 3.83
CA ILE A 137 0.42 21.70 3.39
C ILE A 137 0.84 21.57 1.92
N LEU A 138 1.78 20.65 1.66
CA LEU A 138 2.12 20.19 0.32
C LEU A 138 1.26 18.96 0.01
N PHE A 139 0.35 19.08 -0.95
CA PHE A 139 -0.38 17.92 -1.44
C PHE A 139 0.55 17.04 -2.27
N THR A 140 0.41 15.73 -2.13
CA THR A 140 1.21 14.77 -2.88
C THR A 140 0.33 13.68 -3.47
N SER A 141 0.73 13.17 -4.63
CA SER A 141 0.07 12.02 -5.23
C SER A 141 1.03 11.27 -6.15
N ASN A 142 0.66 10.08 -6.57
CA ASN A 142 1.46 9.23 -7.44
C ASN A 142 0.75 8.99 -8.77
N ILE A 143 1.54 8.97 -9.83
CA ILE A 143 1.15 8.56 -11.17
C ILE A 143 1.97 7.32 -11.51
N MET A 144 1.29 6.26 -11.89
CA MET A 144 1.89 4.99 -12.27
C MET A 144 1.59 4.76 -13.75
N LEU A 145 2.59 4.83 -14.62
CA LEU A 145 2.41 4.64 -16.06
C LEU A 145 2.78 3.22 -16.50
N THR A 146 2.05 2.69 -17.47
CA THR A 146 2.38 1.43 -18.13
C THR A 146 2.31 1.52 -19.65
N VAL A 147 2.78 0.47 -20.30
CA VAL A 147 2.73 0.32 -21.77
C VAL A 147 1.28 0.47 -22.28
N PRO A 148 1.10 1.02 -23.49
CA PRO A 148 -0.22 1.27 -24.04
C PRO A 148 -0.99 -0.04 -24.26
N ILE A 149 -2.32 0.01 -24.15
CA ILE A 149 -3.20 -1.10 -24.59
C ILE A 149 -3.15 -1.20 -26.13
N ASP A 150 -3.26 -0.05 -26.80
CA ASP A 150 -3.22 0.10 -28.25
C ASP A 150 -2.21 1.19 -28.62
N CYS A 151 -1.49 1.04 -29.74
CA CYS A 151 -0.49 2.04 -30.15
C CYS A 151 -1.13 3.43 -30.36
N PRO A 152 -0.81 4.44 -29.53
CA PRO A 152 -1.51 5.72 -29.52
C PRO A 152 -0.97 6.63 -30.63
N LYS A 153 -1.73 6.75 -31.72
CA LYS A 153 -1.35 7.55 -32.90
C LYS A 153 -1.37 9.07 -32.69
N HIS A 154 -2.05 9.53 -31.64
CA HIS A 154 -2.18 10.96 -31.33
C HIS A 154 -0.95 11.53 -30.61
N LEU A 155 -0.10 10.69 -30.04
CA LEU A 155 1.11 11.12 -29.33
C LEU A 155 2.21 11.55 -30.31
N PRO A 156 3.17 12.41 -29.89
CA PRO A 156 4.33 12.75 -30.70
C PRO A 156 5.13 11.52 -31.18
N THR A 157 5.69 11.58 -32.38
CA THR A 157 6.43 10.46 -33.02
C THR A 157 7.56 9.91 -32.14
N GLU A 158 8.30 10.78 -31.45
CA GLU A 158 9.39 10.37 -30.55
C GLU A 158 8.88 9.53 -29.38
N MET A 159 7.74 9.89 -28.79
CA MET A 159 7.09 9.09 -27.74
C MET A 159 6.62 7.74 -28.30
N GLN A 160 5.99 7.71 -29.48
CA GLN A 160 5.55 6.47 -30.11
C GLN A 160 6.70 5.47 -30.29
N GLN A 161 7.89 5.93 -30.69
CA GLN A 161 9.07 5.07 -30.84
C GLN A 161 9.51 4.45 -29.51
N GLN A 162 9.52 5.23 -28.43
CA GLN A 162 9.85 4.73 -27.09
C GLN A 162 8.80 3.76 -26.56
N LEU A 163 7.52 3.96 -26.86
CA LEU A 163 6.45 3.05 -26.47
C LEU A 163 6.57 1.67 -27.14
N VAL A 164 6.98 1.63 -28.41
CA VAL A 164 7.27 0.36 -29.11
C VAL A 164 8.43 -0.37 -28.43
N LEU A 165 9.49 0.35 -28.06
CA LEU A 165 10.61 -0.24 -27.34
C LEU A 165 10.17 -0.80 -25.99
N ALA A 166 9.44 -0.02 -25.18
CA ALA A 166 8.98 -0.44 -23.86
C ALA A 166 8.04 -1.65 -23.92
N SER A 167 7.14 -1.70 -24.91
CA SER A 167 6.20 -2.82 -25.10
C SER A 167 6.88 -4.13 -25.47
N SER A 168 8.14 -4.08 -25.94
CA SER A 168 8.95 -5.27 -26.24
C SER A 168 9.77 -5.79 -25.05
N GLN A 169 9.79 -5.05 -23.95
CA GLN A 169 10.56 -5.37 -22.75
C GLN A 169 9.68 -6.01 -21.68
N PRO A 170 10.24 -6.86 -20.80
CA PRO A 170 9.50 -7.37 -19.66
C PRO A 170 9.19 -6.26 -18.66
N GLN A 171 8.02 -6.33 -18.05
CA GLN A 171 7.63 -5.49 -16.91
C GLN A 171 8.57 -5.72 -15.72
N ALA A 172 9.00 -4.62 -15.09
CA ALA A 172 9.89 -4.66 -13.93
C ALA A 172 9.16 -4.43 -12.59
N TYR A 173 8.07 -3.65 -12.61
CA TYR A 173 7.34 -3.24 -11.41
C TYR A 173 5.84 -3.49 -11.57
N TRP A 174 5.17 -3.85 -10.48
CA TRP A 174 3.74 -4.14 -10.45
C TRP A 174 3.01 -3.13 -9.58
N TYR A 175 2.02 -2.46 -10.18
CA TYR A 175 1.15 -1.50 -9.53
C TYR A 175 -0.29 -1.98 -9.54
N ASP A 176 -1.12 -1.54 -8.59
CA ASP A 176 -2.51 -1.99 -8.43
C ASP A 176 -3.40 -1.56 -9.60
N HIS A 177 -3.16 -0.38 -10.19
CA HIS A 177 -3.87 0.14 -11.37
C HIS A 177 -3.01 1.14 -12.16
N PRO A 178 -1.94 0.70 -12.84
CA PRO A 178 -1.14 1.62 -13.64
C PRO A 178 -1.93 2.11 -14.86
N ILE A 179 -1.75 3.39 -15.20
CA ILE A 179 -2.40 4.10 -16.30
C ILE A 179 -1.67 3.77 -17.61
N PRO A 180 -2.32 3.10 -18.56
CA PRO A 180 -1.75 2.87 -19.89
C PRO A 180 -1.51 4.21 -20.60
N ILE A 181 -0.32 4.40 -21.16
CA ILE A 181 -0.01 5.60 -21.93
C ILE A 181 -0.92 5.68 -23.16
N GLY A 182 -1.51 6.86 -23.42
CA GLY A 182 -2.42 7.10 -24.53
C GLY A 182 -3.84 6.56 -24.33
N ILE A 183 -4.22 6.27 -23.07
CA ILE A 183 -5.60 6.00 -22.69
C ILE A 183 -6.49 7.23 -23.00
N PRO A 184 -7.77 7.07 -23.37
CA PRO A 184 -8.66 8.21 -23.61
C PRO A 184 -8.77 9.14 -22.40
N ALA A 185 -8.95 10.44 -22.65
CA ALA A 185 -8.98 11.47 -21.61
C ALA A 185 -10.07 11.22 -20.54
N GLU A 186 -11.21 10.67 -20.95
CA GLU A 186 -12.31 10.28 -20.07
C GLU A 186 -11.98 9.10 -19.13
N GLU A 187 -11.02 8.25 -19.51
CA GLU A 187 -10.51 7.13 -18.71
C GLU A 187 -9.19 7.49 -17.99
N ASN A 188 -8.69 8.73 -18.14
CA ASN A 188 -7.40 9.15 -17.61
C ASN A 188 -7.53 9.69 -16.16
N GLU A 189 -7.12 8.87 -15.19
CA GLU A 189 -7.14 9.18 -13.75
C GLU A 189 -6.38 10.48 -13.42
N ILE A 190 -5.29 10.80 -14.14
CA ILE A 190 -4.51 12.05 -13.93
C ILE A 190 -5.39 13.27 -14.16
N LEU A 191 -6.09 13.27 -15.30
CA LEU A 191 -6.93 14.39 -15.70
C LEU A 191 -8.11 14.56 -14.75
N TYR A 192 -8.72 13.44 -14.36
CA TYR A 192 -9.82 13.44 -13.41
C TYR A 192 -9.41 13.99 -12.05
N GLY A 193 -8.39 13.40 -11.41
CA GLY A 193 -7.98 13.77 -10.06
C GLY A 193 -7.55 15.23 -9.93
N LEU A 194 -6.76 15.72 -10.89
CA LEU A 194 -6.31 17.12 -10.88
C LEU A 194 -7.46 18.10 -11.12
N GLN A 195 -8.40 17.77 -12.02
CA GLN A 195 -9.57 18.61 -12.25
C GLN A 195 -10.47 18.68 -11.00
N GLN A 196 -10.68 17.55 -10.32
CA GLN A 196 -11.52 17.52 -9.11
C GLN A 196 -10.84 18.20 -7.92
N LEU A 197 -9.53 18.07 -7.79
CA LEU A 197 -8.77 18.83 -6.79
C LEU A 197 -8.89 20.34 -7.06
N ASP A 198 -8.66 20.80 -8.29
CA ASP A 198 -8.76 22.23 -8.64
C ASP A 198 -10.14 22.81 -8.29
N ARG A 199 -11.21 22.08 -8.60
CA ARG A 199 -12.59 22.44 -8.20
C ARG A 199 -12.78 22.46 -6.69
N SER A 200 -12.20 21.50 -5.98
CA SER A 200 -12.28 21.44 -4.51
C SER A 200 -11.58 22.64 -3.87
N ILE A 201 -10.47 23.10 -4.46
CA ILE A 201 -9.74 24.30 -4.00
C ILE A 201 -10.52 25.58 -4.31
N GLU A 202 -11.20 25.66 -5.45
CA GLU A 202 -12.11 26.78 -5.74
C GLU A 202 -13.22 26.89 -4.69
N TYR A 203 -13.76 25.76 -4.24
CA TYR A 203 -14.76 25.74 -3.18
C TYR A 203 -14.21 26.30 -1.85
N GLU A 204 -12.97 25.95 -1.49
CA GLU A 204 -12.31 26.50 -0.29
C GLU A 204 -12.05 28.00 -0.40
N ARG A 205 -11.73 28.48 -1.60
CA ARG A 205 -11.60 29.91 -1.87
C ARG A 205 -12.91 30.65 -1.65
N GLN A 206 -14.02 30.10 -2.16
CA GLN A 206 -15.36 30.69 -1.98
C GLN A 206 -15.79 30.72 -0.51
N ARG A 207 -15.30 29.77 0.31
CA ARG A 207 -15.51 29.76 1.76
C ARG A 207 -14.61 30.74 2.54
N GLY A 208 -13.62 31.34 1.88
CA GLY A 208 -12.66 32.25 2.52
C GLY A 208 -11.49 31.55 3.22
N ASN A 209 -11.30 30.25 2.98
CA ASN A 209 -10.18 29.48 3.55
C ASN A 209 -8.87 29.69 2.78
N ILE A 210 -8.92 30.34 1.61
CA ILE A 210 -7.77 30.60 0.74
C ILE A 210 -7.82 32.06 0.28
N ALA A 211 -6.70 32.77 0.38
CA ALA A 211 -6.60 34.15 -0.09
C ALA A 211 -6.76 34.24 -1.62
N ASP A 212 -7.23 35.39 -2.11
CA ASP A 212 -7.38 35.65 -3.54
C ASP A 212 -6.08 35.37 -4.30
N LYS A 213 -6.19 34.60 -5.41
CA LYS A 213 -5.09 34.18 -6.30
C LYS A 213 -4.03 33.25 -5.69
N GLN A 214 -4.13 32.90 -4.41
CA GLN A 214 -3.25 31.90 -3.81
C GLN A 214 -3.55 30.52 -4.40
N LYS A 215 -2.53 29.88 -4.97
CA LYS A 215 -2.59 28.49 -5.46
C LYS A 215 -2.12 27.52 -4.39
N VAL A 216 -2.63 26.29 -4.45
CA VAL A 216 -2.20 25.17 -3.62
C VAL A 216 -1.14 24.36 -4.36
N ALA A 217 -0.02 24.07 -3.71
CA ALA A 217 1.04 23.27 -4.31
C ALA A 217 0.71 21.77 -4.25
N ILE A 218 0.91 21.08 -5.37
CA ILE A 218 0.87 19.61 -5.45
C ILE A 218 2.13 19.08 -6.12
N ALA A 219 2.76 18.08 -5.49
CA ALA A 219 3.89 17.34 -6.04
C ALA A 219 3.45 15.92 -6.44
N LEU A 220 3.67 15.57 -7.70
CA LEU A 220 3.30 14.29 -8.28
C LEU A 220 4.56 13.47 -8.57
N SER A 221 4.66 12.27 -8.02
CA SER A 221 5.67 11.30 -8.48
C SER A 221 5.17 10.63 -9.75
N VAL A 222 6.02 10.51 -10.76
CA VAL A 222 5.71 9.81 -12.02
C VAL A 222 6.61 8.58 -12.12
N SER A 223 6.02 7.42 -11.84
CA SER A 223 6.69 6.12 -11.85
C SER A 223 6.24 5.29 -13.05
N VAL A 224 7.07 4.34 -13.48
CA VAL A 224 6.76 3.49 -14.64
C VAL A 224 6.84 2.00 -14.33
N THR A 225 6.03 1.18 -14.98
CA THR A 225 6.12 -0.30 -14.86
C THR A 225 7.32 -0.89 -15.62
N HIS A 226 7.76 -0.20 -16.69
CA HIS A 226 8.84 -0.62 -17.57
C HIS A 226 9.93 0.46 -17.60
N PRO A 227 11.20 0.14 -17.28
CA PRO A 227 12.28 1.14 -17.21
C PRO A 227 12.48 1.96 -18.49
N ALA A 228 12.19 1.38 -19.67
CA ALA A 228 12.26 2.09 -20.94
C ALA A 228 11.28 3.28 -21.07
N LEU A 229 10.22 3.33 -20.25
CA LEU A 229 9.28 4.46 -20.24
C LEU A 229 9.81 5.67 -19.46
N ALA A 230 10.83 5.51 -18.62
CA ALA A 230 11.31 6.57 -17.73
C ALA A 230 11.75 7.83 -18.49
N SER A 231 12.24 7.68 -19.72
CA SER A 231 12.68 8.79 -20.57
C SER A 231 11.54 9.70 -21.05
N ILE A 232 10.31 9.16 -21.18
CA ILE A 232 9.14 9.89 -21.70
C ILE A 232 8.08 10.16 -20.63
N ALA A 233 8.19 9.54 -19.46
CA ALA A 233 7.15 9.54 -18.42
C ALA A 233 6.69 10.95 -18.03
N ARG A 234 7.62 11.83 -17.63
CA ARG A 234 7.29 13.22 -17.25
C ARG A 234 6.70 14.01 -18.41
N GLN A 235 7.30 13.87 -19.60
CA GLN A 235 6.88 14.61 -20.78
C GLN A 235 5.46 14.23 -21.20
N TYR A 236 5.10 12.95 -21.10
CA TYR A 236 3.75 12.47 -21.36
C TYR A 236 2.74 13.09 -20.40
N VAL A 237 3.00 13.03 -19.09
CA VAL A 237 2.08 13.60 -18.08
C VAL A 237 1.94 15.10 -18.26
N GLN A 238 3.03 15.81 -18.53
CA GLN A 238 3.00 17.23 -18.81
C GLN A 238 2.14 17.54 -20.04
N TRP A 239 2.32 16.78 -21.13
CA TRP A 239 1.55 16.93 -22.36
C TRP A 239 0.05 16.73 -22.11
N GLU A 240 -0.34 15.66 -21.41
CA GLU A 240 -1.73 15.38 -21.05
C GLU A 240 -2.38 16.55 -20.29
N ILE A 241 -1.69 17.07 -19.27
CA ILE A 241 -2.18 18.18 -18.46
C ILE A 241 -2.35 19.45 -19.30
N GLU A 242 -1.34 19.81 -20.10
CA GLU A 242 -1.35 21.02 -20.94
C GLU A 242 -2.41 20.97 -22.05
N GLN A 243 -2.70 19.79 -22.61
CA GLN A 243 -3.70 19.64 -23.67
C GLN A 243 -5.14 19.64 -23.15
N HIS A 244 -5.36 19.09 -21.95
CA HIS A 244 -6.72 18.75 -21.51
C HIS A 244 -7.22 19.56 -20.30
N LEU A 245 -6.33 20.18 -19.52
CA LEU A 245 -6.71 20.88 -18.30
C LEU A 245 -6.44 22.39 -18.38
N ASN A 246 -7.27 23.14 -17.67
CA ASN A 246 -7.07 24.56 -17.40
C ASN A 246 -7.12 24.80 -15.88
N LEU A 247 -5.99 24.57 -15.22
CA LEU A 247 -5.88 24.55 -13.76
C LEU A 247 -5.64 25.97 -13.21
N ASN A 248 -6.60 26.47 -12.42
CA ASN A 248 -6.59 27.85 -11.93
C ASN A 248 -6.12 27.95 -10.48
N ASN A 249 -6.30 26.90 -9.70
CA ASN A 249 -6.22 26.90 -8.25
C ASN A 249 -5.04 26.07 -7.71
N ILE A 250 -4.46 25.20 -8.53
CA ILE A 250 -3.32 24.36 -8.14
C ILE A 250 -2.05 24.66 -8.94
N GLN A 251 -0.90 24.44 -8.31
CA GLN A 251 0.42 24.48 -8.93
C GLN A 251 1.01 23.07 -8.92
N VAL A 252 1.19 22.51 -10.12
CA VAL A 252 1.62 21.12 -10.30
C VAL A 252 3.13 21.03 -10.49
N THR A 253 3.79 20.15 -9.74
CA THR A 253 5.21 19.78 -9.90
C THR A 253 5.32 18.30 -10.17
N LEU A 254 5.99 17.90 -11.26
CA LEU A 254 6.16 16.50 -11.66
C LEU A 254 7.58 16.02 -11.39
N PHE A 255 7.73 14.93 -10.63
CA PHE A 255 9.02 14.28 -10.39
C PHE A 255 9.04 12.89 -11.03
N ALA A 256 9.80 12.74 -12.12
CA ALA A 256 10.19 11.43 -12.62
C ALA A 256 11.57 11.02 -12.07
N GLU A 257 11.98 9.77 -12.28
CA GLU A 257 13.23 9.24 -11.74
C GLU A 257 14.46 10.07 -12.12
N ASN A 258 14.51 10.58 -13.35
CA ASN A 258 15.60 11.45 -13.81
C ASN A 258 15.69 12.76 -13.00
N ASP A 259 14.54 13.31 -12.58
CA ASP A 259 14.51 14.53 -11.77
C ASP A 259 14.97 14.23 -10.34
N CYS A 260 14.60 13.06 -9.79
CA CYS A 260 15.12 12.58 -8.51
C CYS A 260 16.64 12.38 -8.52
N GLN A 261 17.19 11.84 -9.62
CA GLN A 261 18.65 11.70 -9.80
C GLN A 261 19.35 13.06 -9.90
N GLN A 262 18.74 14.04 -10.57
CA GLN A 262 19.25 15.42 -10.59
C GLN A 262 19.24 16.03 -9.18
N LEU A 263 18.18 15.85 -8.40
CA LEU A 263 18.14 16.28 -7.00
C LEU A 263 19.24 15.63 -6.17
N LEU A 264 19.46 14.32 -6.33
CA LEU A 264 20.55 13.61 -5.65
C LEU A 264 21.94 14.15 -6.01
N SER A 265 22.14 14.63 -7.25
CA SER A 265 23.41 15.24 -7.64
C SER A 265 23.72 16.54 -6.88
N CYS A 266 22.70 17.16 -6.28
CA CYS A 266 22.87 18.32 -5.41
C CYS A 266 23.24 17.95 -3.95
N PHE A 267 23.20 16.68 -3.57
CA PHE A 267 23.64 16.22 -2.26
C PHE A 267 25.17 16.07 -2.23
N PRO A 268 25.84 16.42 -1.12
CA PRO A 268 27.28 16.23 -0.99
C PRO A 268 27.60 14.74 -0.79
N HIS A 269 28.24 14.12 -1.79
CA HIS A 269 28.72 12.73 -1.73
C HIS A 269 27.65 11.71 -1.26
N PRO A 270 26.48 11.62 -1.92
CA PRO A 270 25.41 10.72 -1.49
C PRO A 270 25.92 9.27 -1.47
N SER A 271 25.63 8.56 -0.37
CA SER A 271 25.96 7.13 -0.29
C SER A 271 25.14 6.31 -1.29
N ASP A 272 25.54 5.07 -1.51
CA ASP A 272 24.76 4.15 -2.33
C ASP A 272 23.41 3.81 -1.68
N ALA A 273 23.32 3.88 -0.34
CA ALA A 273 22.07 3.73 0.39
C ALA A 273 21.09 4.84 0.05
N LEU A 274 21.55 6.11 0.11
CA LEU A 274 20.73 7.25 -0.26
C LEU A 274 20.30 7.19 -1.73
N LYS A 275 21.22 6.87 -2.65
CA LYS A 275 20.91 6.75 -4.09
C LYS A 275 19.86 5.68 -4.38
N GLN A 276 19.89 4.56 -3.66
CA GLN A 276 18.93 3.47 -3.85
C GLN A 276 17.53 3.83 -3.34
N VAL A 277 17.42 4.51 -2.19
CA VAL A 277 16.11 4.77 -1.58
C VAL A 277 15.40 6.00 -2.15
N PHE A 278 16.14 7.05 -2.52
CA PHE A 278 15.55 8.29 -2.97
C PHE A 278 15.22 8.21 -4.46
N GLY A 279 13.93 8.14 -4.79
CA GLY A 279 13.44 8.12 -6.17
C GLY A 279 12.00 7.64 -6.24
N VAL A 280 11.49 7.50 -7.46
CA VAL A 280 10.09 7.22 -7.75
C VAL A 280 9.90 5.92 -8.53
N ASP A 281 10.87 5.46 -9.31
CA ASP A 281 10.77 4.19 -10.02
C ASP A 281 11.09 3.01 -9.09
N GLY A 282 10.24 1.98 -9.05
CA GLY A 282 10.43 0.87 -8.11
C GLY A 282 9.14 0.31 -7.55
N ALA A 283 9.28 -0.50 -6.50
CA ALA A 283 8.14 -0.95 -5.70
C ALA A 283 7.46 0.23 -4.99
N TYR A 284 6.21 0.04 -4.55
CA TYR A 284 5.41 1.08 -3.92
C TYR A 284 6.10 1.81 -2.76
N GLY A 285 6.84 1.07 -1.93
CA GLY A 285 7.53 1.65 -0.77
C GLY A 285 8.53 2.76 -1.10
N ARG A 286 9.22 2.67 -2.26
CA ARG A 286 10.21 3.69 -2.66
C ARG A 286 9.55 5.03 -2.95
N HIS A 287 8.53 5.04 -3.83
CA HIS A 287 7.86 6.28 -4.19
C HIS A 287 6.99 6.82 -3.05
N TYR A 288 6.37 5.97 -2.23
CA TYR A 288 5.57 6.44 -1.09
C TYR A 288 6.44 7.18 -0.07
N SER A 289 7.63 6.65 0.21
CA SER A 289 8.62 7.34 1.05
C SER A 289 9.06 8.66 0.41
N PHE A 290 9.31 8.70 -0.90
CA PHE A 290 9.63 9.93 -1.62
C PHE A 290 8.53 11.00 -1.47
N LEU A 291 7.26 10.63 -1.64
CA LEU A 291 6.12 11.56 -1.53
C LEU A 291 5.98 12.15 -0.12
N LYS A 292 6.44 11.47 0.93
CA LYS A 292 6.54 12.06 2.26
C LYS A 292 7.79 12.92 2.39
N ALA A 293 8.94 12.38 1.99
CA ALA A 293 10.25 13.01 2.15
C ALA A 293 10.39 14.33 1.38
N ILE A 294 9.76 14.47 0.21
CA ILE A 294 9.84 15.68 -0.63
C ILE A 294 9.40 16.93 0.14
N ALA A 295 8.53 16.82 1.14
CA ALA A 295 8.09 17.93 1.97
C ALA A 295 9.25 18.57 2.76
N ALA A 296 10.17 17.76 3.29
CA ALA A 296 11.34 18.27 4.02
C ALA A 296 12.26 19.08 3.09
N LEU A 297 12.49 18.57 1.88
CA LEU A 297 13.25 19.29 0.86
C LEU A 297 12.52 20.56 0.40
N TRP A 298 11.21 20.49 0.20
CA TRP A 298 10.35 21.61 -0.21
C TRP A 298 10.37 22.73 0.82
N GLN A 299 10.31 22.41 2.11
CA GLN A 299 10.41 23.39 3.19
C GLN A 299 11.75 24.12 3.13
N LYS A 300 12.85 23.38 2.91
CA LYS A 300 14.20 23.94 2.86
C LYS A 300 14.47 24.79 1.61
N THR A 301 13.76 24.57 0.50
CA THR A 301 14.15 25.12 -0.81
C THR A 301 13.11 26.00 -1.48
N ILE A 302 11.82 25.78 -1.23
CA ILE A 302 10.71 26.48 -1.90
C ILE A 302 9.92 27.32 -0.91
N ASN A 303 9.49 26.74 0.21
CA ASN A 303 8.57 27.37 1.13
C ASN A 303 8.93 27.08 2.60
N PRO A 304 9.63 27.99 3.29
CA PRO A 304 10.02 27.78 4.70
C PRO A 304 8.83 27.73 5.67
N GLU A 305 7.64 28.19 5.26
CA GLU A 305 6.42 28.12 6.08
C GLU A 305 5.73 26.75 5.99
N LEU A 306 6.17 25.85 5.10
CA LEU A 306 5.60 24.52 4.96
C LEU A 306 5.70 23.75 6.30
N ARG A 307 4.58 23.18 6.76
CA ARG A 307 4.51 22.42 8.01
C ARG A 307 4.29 20.94 7.80
N ALA A 308 3.67 20.54 6.69
CA ALA A 308 3.29 19.15 6.46
C ALA A 308 3.12 18.79 4.98
N THR A 309 2.97 17.49 4.73
CA THR A 309 2.47 16.96 3.46
C THR A 309 1.27 16.05 3.67
N PHE A 310 0.36 16.06 2.71
CA PHE A 310 -0.85 15.23 2.68
C PHE A 310 -0.97 14.52 1.34
N LYS A 311 -0.96 13.19 1.35
CA LYS A 311 -1.09 12.35 0.15
C LYS A 311 -2.57 12.14 -0.16
N ILE A 312 -2.93 12.29 -1.43
CA ILE A 312 -4.20 11.88 -2.02
C ILE A 312 -3.92 10.88 -3.15
N ASP A 313 -4.92 10.08 -3.52
CA ASP A 313 -4.89 9.34 -4.78
C ASP A 313 -5.71 10.10 -5.84
N LEU A 314 -5.38 9.95 -7.13
CA LEU A 314 -6.02 10.74 -8.20
C LEU A 314 -7.41 10.19 -8.57
N ASP A 315 -7.76 9.00 -8.09
CA ASP A 315 -9.12 8.46 -8.06
C ASP A 315 -9.92 8.88 -6.81
N GLN A 316 -9.37 9.76 -5.96
CA GLN A 316 -10.04 10.27 -4.76
C GLN A 316 -10.41 11.75 -4.90
N VAL A 317 -11.60 12.11 -4.42
CA VAL A 317 -12.13 13.47 -4.48
C VAL A 317 -12.53 13.94 -3.10
N PHE A 318 -12.32 15.22 -2.77
CA PHE A 318 -12.94 15.83 -1.58
C PHE A 318 -14.41 16.15 -1.90
N PRO A 319 -15.40 15.45 -1.33
CA PRO A 319 -16.80 15.71 -1.62
C PRO A 319 -17.28 16.92 -0.80
N GLN A 320 -16.79 18.12 -1.15
CA GLN A 320 -16.93 19.35 -0.35
C GLN A 320 -18.35 19.62 0.15
N GLN A 321 -19.34 19.48 -0.73
CA GLN A 321 -20.74 19.67 -0.37
C GLN A 321 -21.18 18.68 0.72
N THR A 322 -20.95 17.38 0.51
CA THR A 322 -21.33 16.33 1.48
C THR A 322 -20.57 16.44 2.79
N LEU A 323 -19.29 16.83 2.75
CA LEU A 323 -18.48 17.11 3.94
C LEU A 323 -19.15 18.18 4.80
N ILE A 324 -19.48 19.31 4.20
CA ILE A 324 -20.10 20.43 4.93
C ILE A 324 -21.49 20.05 5.43
N GLU A 325 -22.31 19.39 4.61
CA GLU A 325 -23.66 18.99 4.99
C GLU A 325 -23.67 18.02 6.20
N GLN A 326 -22.69 17.11 6.29
CA GLN A 326 -22.69 16.06 7.31
C GLN A 326 -21.76 16.32 8.50
N THR A 327 -20.73 17.14 8.34
CA THR A 327 -19.75 17.44 9.40
C THR A 327 -19.71 18.91 9.77
N GLY A 328 -20.31 19.80 8.98
CA GLY A 328 -20.23 21.24 9.14
C GLY A 328 -18.91 21.87 8.67
N TYR A 329 -17.98 21.06 8.13
CA TYR A 329 -16.63 21.49 7.78
C TYR A 329 -16.28 21.09 6.35
N SER A 330 -15.58 21.99 5.65
CA SER A 330 -14.90 21.66 4.40
C SER A 330 -13.63 20.82 4.64
N ALA A 331 -13.00 20.35 3.57
CA ALA A 331 -11.73 19.61 3.67
C ALA A 331 -10.64 20.41 4.40
N PHE A 332 -10.51 21.71 4.11
CA PHE A 332 -9.50 22.55 4.76
C PHE A 332 -9.81 22.79 6.23
N GLU A 333 -11.07 23.00 6.58
CA GLU A 333 -11.51 23.21 7.96
C GLU A 333 -11.23 21.98 8.84
N HIS A 334 -11.30 20.76 8.27
CA HIS A 334 -10.87 19.55 8.97
C HIS A 334 -9.38 19.54 9.32
N PHE A 335 -8.50 20.06 8.46
CA PHE A 335 -7.08 20.18 8.79
C PHE A 335 -6.85 21.21 9.91
N LEU A 336 -7.52 22.37 9.82
CA LEU A 336 -7.39 23.49 10.75
C LEU A 336 -7.86 23.15 12.18
N GLN A 337 -8.72 22.15 12.34
CA GLN A 337 -9.30 21.75 13.63
C GLN A 337 -8.78 20.42 14.17
N SER A 338 -7.79 19.83 13.48
CA SER A 338 -7.26 18.53 13.84
C SER A 338 -6.29 18.59 15.01
N ASN A 339 -6.15 17.47 15.71
CA ASN A 339 -5.10 17.26 16.72
C ASN A 339 -3.72 16.95 16.08
N TRP A 340 -3.55 17.26 14.79
CA TRP A 340 -2.35 16.92 14.04
C TRP A 340 -1.16 17.78 14.50
N GLY A 341 -0.11 17.10 14.95
CA GLY A 341 1.09 17.70 15.52
C GLY A 341 1.12 17.71 17.05
N SER A 342 0.04 17.33 17.73
CA SER A 342 -0.03 17.34 19.20
C SER A 342 0.67 16.16 19.86
N ASP A 343 0.96 16.29 21.16
CA ASP A 343 1.47 15.20 22.00
C ASP A 343 0.36 14.63 22.91
N ALA A 344 0.34 13.30 23.06
CA ALA A 344 -0.68 12.59 23.81
C ALA A 344 -0.11 11.40 24.61
N ILE A 345 -0.92 10.86 25.51
CA ILE A 345 -0.70 9.58 26.19
C ILE A 345 -1.70 8.57 25.62
N ASN A 346 -1.23 7.38 25.23
CA ASN A 346 -2.10 6.31 24.75
C ASN A 346 -2.72 5.48 25.89
N ALA A 347 -3.63 4.58 25.53
CA ALA A 347 -4.31 3.66 26.44
C ALA A 347 -3.38 2.82 27.34
N ASN A 348 -2.11 2.63 26.97
CA ASN A 348 -1.12 1.90 27.75
C ASN A 348 -0.25 2.82 28.64
N GLY A 349 -0.59 4.12 28.75
CA GLY A 349 0.18 5.10 29.49
C GLY A 349 1.48 5.54 28.81
N LYS A 350 1.71 5.19 27.53
CA LYS A 350 2.91 5.58 26.78
C LYS A 350 2.69 6.90 26.05
N ALA A 351 3.72 7.75 26.04
CA ALA A 351 3.72 8.96 25.24
C ALA A 351 3.67 8.63 23.74
N VAL A 352 2.90 9.42 22.99
CA VAL A 352 2.79 9.35 21.54
C VAL A 352 2.77 10.76 20.96
N HIS A 353 3.37 10.92 19.78
CA HIS A 353 3.35 12.15 19.02
C HIS A 353 2.43 11.98 17.81
N LEU A 354 1.40 12.83 17.71
CA LEU A 354 0.41 12.83 16.64
C LEU A 354 0.93 13.54 15.38
N GLY A 355 2.19 13.30 15.00
CA GLY A 355 2.83 13.95 13.86
C GLY A 355 2.30 13.48 12.50
N MET A 356 1.42 12.49 12.47
CA MET A 356 0.74 12.05 11.25
C MET A 356 -0.78 12.27 11.38
N ILE A 357 -1.48 12.35 10.24
CA ILE A 357 -2.95 12.47 10.18
C ILE A 357 -3.51 11.46 9.19
N ALA A 358 -4.65 10.85 9.50
CA ALA A 358 -5.33 9.93 8.60
C ALA A 358 -6.82 10.26 8.49
N GLY A 359 -7.30 10.38 7.26
CA GLY A 359 -8.71 10.44 6.92
C GLY A 359 -9.22 9.11 6.36
N GLY A 360 -10.50 9.09 5.96
CA GLY A 360 -11.18 7.89 5.48
C GLY A 360 -11.63 7.96 4.04
N LEU A 361 -12.22 6.87 3.58
CA LEU A 361 -12.81 6.77 2.25
C LEU A 361 -14.28 6.38 2.34
N VAL A 362 -15.05 6.83 1.35
CA VAL A 362 -16.39 6.33 1.03
C VAL A 362 -16.44 6.07 -0.47
N ASN A 363 -17.00 4.96 -0.92
CA ASN A 363 -17.13 4.70 -2.35
C ASN A 363 -18.11 5.69 -2.99
N GLU A 364 -17.90 6.02 -4.26
CA GLU A 364 -18.81 6.86 -5.03
C GLU A 364 -20.26 6.35 -5.02
N SER A 365 -20.43 5.03 -5.19
CA SER A 365 -21.73 4.34 -5.13
C SER A 365 -22.37 4.32 -3.73
N ASP A 366 -21.61 4.58 -2.68
CA ASP A 366 -22.06 4.50 -1.29
C ASP A 366 -22.27 5.86 -0.65
N ILE A 367 -21.77 6.96 -1.25
CA ILE A 367 -21.83 8.29 -0.63
C ILE A 367 -23.25 8.78 -0.39
N GLU A 368 -24.22 8.35 -1.22
CA GLU A 368 -25.64 8.66 -1.04
C GLU A 368 -26.21 8.11 0.28
N LYS A 369 -25.62 7.04 0.83
CA LYS A 369 -25.99 6.46 2.13
C LYS A 369 -25.43 7.27 3.30
N GLY A 370 -24.43 8.12 3.04
CA GLY A 370 -23.78 8.96 4.03
C GLY A 370 -22.26 8.91 3.95
N LEU A 371 -21.60 9.96 4.40
CA LEU A 371 -20.15 10.11 4.44
C LEU A 371 -19.49 9.04 5.33
N PHE A 372 -20.17 8.63 6.40
CA PHE A 372 -19.71 7.60 7.33
C PHE A 372 -20.18 6.19 6.93
N THR A 373 -20.19 5.90 5.63
CA THR A 373 -20.47 4.56 5.11
C THR A 373 -19.15 3.86 4.80
N ALA A 374 -19.00 2.62 5.26
CA ALA A 374 -17.76 1.86 5.07
C ALA A 374 -17.54 1.53 3.59
N ASP A 375 -16.35 1.86 3.09
CA ASP A 375 -15.88 1.48 1.75
C ASP A 375 -15.61 -0.03 1.65
N VAL A 376 -15.22 -0.64 2.78
CA VAL A 376 -15.05 -2.09 2.94
C VAL A 376 -16.04 -2.62 3.97
N THR A 377 -16.92 -3.52 3.54
CA THR A 377 -17.94 -4.14 4.38
C THR A 377 -17.61 -5.58 4.71
N GLN A 378 -18.24 -6.08 5.78
CA GLN A 378 -18.11 -7.47 6.19
C GLN A 378 -18.60 -8.42 5.09
N PRO A 379 -17.98 -9.61 4.92
CA PRO A 379 -18.43 -10.61 3.97
C PRO A 379 -19.93 -10.96 4.16
N VAL A 380 -20.72 -10.85 3.09
CA VAL A 380 -22.16 -11.17 3.07
C VAL A 380 -22.36 -12.62 2.56
N ASP A 381 -23.32 -13.33 3.14
CA ASP A 381 -23.74 -14.70 2.77
C ASP A 381 -22.63 -15.77 2.81
N GLY A 382 -21.54 -15.55 3.55
CA GLY A 382 -20.44 -16.52 3.65
C GLY A 382 -19.77 -16.83 2.31
N LYS A 383 -19.87 -15.93 1.32
CA LYS A 383 -19.20 -16.08 0.03
C LYS A 383 -17.73 -15.68 0.16
N TYR A 384 -16.90 -16.71 0.25
CA TYR A 384 -15.47 -16.61 0.34
C TYR A 384 -14.82 -17.07 -0.97
N ASP A 385 -13.74 -16.41 -1.38
CA ASP A 385 -12.89 -16.99 -2.41
C ASP A 385 -12.24 -18.27 -1.87
N VAL A 386 -11.84 -19.18 -2.76
CA VAL A 386 -11.30 -20.49 -2.35
C VAL A 386 -10.14 -20.34 -1.37
N PHE A 387 -9.23 -19.40 -1.61
CA PHE A 387 -8.08 -19.16 -0.75
C PHE A 387 -8.45 -18.55 0.61
N GLU A 388 -9.63 -17.92 0.72
CA GLU A 388 -10.10 -17.32 1.96
C GLU A 388 -10.51 -18.36 2.98
N GLN A 389 -10.69 -19.63 2.61
CA GLN A 389 -10.78 -20.76 3.55
C GLN A 389 -9.50 -20.90 4.41
N LEU A 390 -8.35 -20.47 3.88
CA LEU A 390 -7.07 -20.50 4.56
C LEU A 390 -6.74 -19.14 5.20
N PHE A 391 -6.88 -18.07 4.42
CA PHE A 391 -6.46 -16.73 4.79
C PHE A 391 -7.53 -15.69 4.47
N CYS A 392 -8.24 -15.20 5.49
CA CYS A 392 -9.32 -14.23 5.32
C CYS A 392 -9.02 -12.92 6.05
N SER A 393 -8.45 -11.95 5.34
CA SER A 393 -8.21 -10.61 5.89
C SER A 393 -9.44 -9.70 5.86
N ARG A 394 -10.47 -10.02 5.05
CA ARG A 394 -11.66 -9.18 4.84
C ARG A 394 -12.41 -8.87 6.13
N TRP A 395 -12.59 -9.85 7.02
CA TRP A 395 -13.21 -9.64 8.32
C TRP A 395 -12.47 -8.62 9.17
N ALA A 396 -11.14 -8.76 9.26
CA ALA A 396 -10.29 -7.85 10.01
C ALA A 396 -10.26 -6.45 9.38
N GLN A 397 -10.25 -6.37 8.05
CA GLN A 397 -10.31 -5.10 7.32
C GLN A 397 -11.63 -4.37 7.58
N ALA A 398 -12.77 -5.05 7.40
CA ALA A 398 -14.09 -4.47 7.57
C ALA A 398 -14.32 -3.94 8.99
N ILE A 399 -14.01 -4.73 10.02
CA ILE A 399 -14.14 -4.28 11.42
C ILE A 399 -13.25 -3.07 11.69
N SER A 400 -12.02 -3.06 11.17
CA SER A 400 -11.11 -1.93 11.34
C SER A 400 -11.57 -0.69 10.58
N THR A 401 -12.13 -0.83 9.38
CA THR A 401 -12.78 0.27 8.64
C THR A 401 -13.94 0.87 9.44
N GLU A 402 -14.89 0.02 9.85
CA GLU A 402 -16.09 0.44 10.60
C GLU A 402 -15.74 1.10 11.93
N THR A 403 -14.69 0.62 12.61
CA THR A 403 -14.33 1.06 13.96
C THR A 403 -13.33 2.21 13.99
N GLU A 404 -12.24 2.14 13.22
CA GLU A 404 -11.15 3.12 13.26
C GLU A 404 -11.39 4.25 12.24
N ILE A 405 -11.65 3.90 10.98
CA ILE A 405 -11.75 4.87 9.87
C ILE A 405 -13.00 5.73 10.01
N LEU A 406 -14.14 5.11 10.34
CA LEU A 406 -15.42 5.81 10.46
C LEU A 406 -15.69 6.34 11.88
N SER A 407 -14.71 6.23 12.79
CA SER A 407 -14.88 6.72 14.15
C SER A 407 -15.27 8.19 14.16
N ARG A 408 -16.24 8.53 15.02
CA ARG A 408 -16.60 9.92 15.30
C ARG A 408 -15.79 10.53 16.44
N SER A 409 -14.95 9.74 17.10
CA SER A 409 -14.10 10.21 18.19
C SER A 409 -12.78 10.77 17.67
N ARG A 410 -12.51 12.04 17.99
CA ARG A 410 -11.23 12.72 17.71
C ARG A 410 -10.07 12.31 18.63
N ASN A 411 -10.37 11.54 19.68
CA ASN A 411 -9.40 11.13 20.71
C ASN A 411 -8.95 9.69 20.50
N ILE A 412 -8.68 9.31 19.25
CA ILE A 412 -8.09 8.02 18.91
C ILE A 412 -6.89 8.22 17.99
N GLN A 413 -5.91 7.33 18.12
CA GLN A 413 -4.86 7.15 17.13
C GLN A 413 -5.28 6.09 16.10
N ARG A 414 -4.71 6.15 14.89
CA ARG A 414 -4.98 5.16 13.84
C ARG A 414 -3.80 4.27 13.51
N VAL A 415 -4.13 3.01 13.26
CA VAL A 415 -3.23 2.00 12.70
C VAL A 415 -3.71 1.55 11.33
N HIS A 416 -5.01 1.40 11.12
CA HIS A 416 -5.54 1.20 9.77
C HIS A 416 -5.60 2.54 9.05
N VAL A 417 -4.80 2.63 8.00
CA VAL A 417 -4.70 3.78 7.10
C VAL A 417 -4.99 3.34 5.67
N THR A 418 -5.34 4.31 4.83
CA THR A 418 -5.56 4.13 3.40
C THR A 418 -4.31 4.61 2.64
N GLY A 419 -4.08 4.08 1.43
CA GLY A 419 -2.93 4.48 0.59
C GLY A 419 -2.87 5.98 0.31
N GLY A 420 -4.03 6.60 0.08
CA GLY A 420 -4.25 8.05 0.06
C GLY A 420 -4.91 8.57 1.33
N THR A 421 -5.28 9.85 1.36
CA THR A 421 -5.95 10.52 2.48
C THR A 421 -5.17 10.48 3.80
N ASN A 422 -3.85 10.67 3.75
CA ASN A 422 -3.01 10.69 4.96
C ASN A 422 -1.80 11.63 4.85
N GLY A 423 -1.33 12.15 5.97
CA GLY A 423 -0.26 13.15 6.01
C GLY A 423 0.72 12.97 7.16
N ILE A 424 1.85 13.68 7.06
CA ILE A 424 2.89 13.76 8.09
C ILE A 424 3.47 15.17 8.18
N THR A 425 3.81 15.63 9.38
CA THR A 425 4.46 16.92 9.60
C THR A 425 5.93 16.88 9.21
N VAL A 426 6.47 18.00 8.75
CA VAL A 426 7.89 18.12 8.42
C VAL A 426 8.77 17.92 9.66
N ASP A 427 8.31 18.37 10.83
CA ASP A 427 8.99 18.10 12.10
C ASP A 427 9.11 16.60 12.38
N ALA A 428 8.00 15.85 12.22
CA ALA A 428 8.01 14.41 12.42
C ALA A 428 8.93 13.69 11.42
N LEU A 429 9.03 14.17 10.16
CA LEU A 429 9.98 13.63 9.19
C LEU A 429 11.44 13.77 9.67
N PHE A 430 11.84 14.94 10.16
CA PHE A 430 13.19 15.15 10.68
C PHE A 430 13.46 14.39 11.98
N ARG A 431 12.45 14.32 12.86
CA ARG A 431 12.57 13.69 14.19
C ARG A 431 12.61 12.18 14.13
N PHE A 432 11.64 11.56 13.44
CA PHE A 432 11.43 10.12 13.46
C PHE A 432 11.99 9.42 12.22
N LYS A 433 12.21 10.15 11.12
CA LYS A 433 12.75 9.65 9.86
C LYS A 433 12.02 8.39 9.34
N PRO A 434 10.68 8.38 9.37
CA PRO A 434 9.90 7.22 8.96
C PRO A 434 10.03 6.98 7.45
N PHE A 435 9.91 5.72 7.06
CA PHE A 435 10.01 5.28 5.68
C PHE A 435 9.26 3.96 5.46
N THR A 436 8.89 3.71 4.21
CA THR A 436 8.52 2.38 3.75
C THR A 436 9.72 1.78 3.01
N PRO A 437 10.16 0.55 3.33
CA PRO A 437 11.27 -0.08 2.63
C PRO A 437 11.01 -0.20 1.12
N SER A 438 12.02 0.03 0.29
CA SER A 438 11.94 0.03 -1.17
C SER A 438 11.61 -1.32 -1.80
N PHE A 439 11.57 -2.40 -1.01
CA PHE A 439 11.14 -3.74 -1.44
C PHE A 439 9.65 -4.03 -1.17
N ILE A 440 8.91 -3.10 -0.55
CA ILE A 440 7.46 -3.27 -0.32
C ILE A 440 6.70 -2.94 -1.61
N HIS A 441 6.03 -3.95 -2.18
CA HIS A 441 5.30 -3.84 -3.44
C HIS A 441 3.82 -3.50 -3.30
N ARG A 442 3.27 -3.45 -2.08
CA ARG A 442 1.85 -3.14 -1.85
C ARG A 442 1.59 -2.85 -0.38
N ALA A 443 0.56 -2.05 -0.10
CA ALA A 443 0.16 -1.62 1.25
C ALA A 443 1.31 -0.89 1.96
N GLU A 444 1.98 -0.04 1.20
CA GLU A 444 3.13 0.75 1.59
C GLU A 444 2.82 1.72 2.73
N ASP A 445 1.58 2.20 2.82
CA ASP A 445 1.02 2.97 3.92
C ASP A 445 1.02 2.19 5.25
N GLN A 446 0.63 0.91 5.20
CA GLN A 446 0.64 0.03 6.37
C GLN A 446 2.05 -0.39 6.76
N ALA A 447 2.95 -0.54 5.77
CA ALA A 447 4.36 -0.82 6.02
C ALA A 447 5.10 0.39 6.61
N TYR A 448 4.72 1.61 6.24
CA TYR A 448 5.30 2.85 6.76
C TYR A 448 5.20 2.93 8.29
N LEU A 449 4.06 2.51 8.83
CA LEU A 449 3.77 2.49 10.27
C LEU A 449 4.79 1.70 11.09
N LEU A 450 5.39 0.64 10.53
CA LEU A 450 6.38 -0.14 11.25
C LEU A 450 7.58 0.74 11.61
N SER A 451 8.05 1.60 10.70
CA SER A 451 9.15 2.53 10.96
C SER A 451 8.81 3.63 12.00
N CYS A 452 7.53 3.89 12.27
CA CYS A 452 7.08 4.97 13.15
C CYS A 452 7.15 4.61 14.65
N PHE A 453 7.28 3.32 14.98
CA PHE A 453 7.30 2.89 16.36
C PHE A 453 8.69 3.07 16.98
N ALA A 454 8.79 4.04 17.90
CA ALA A 454 9.98 4.25 18.72
C ALA A 454 10.52 2.95 19.35
N THR A 455 11.85 2.87 19.39
CA THR A 455 12.62 1.71 19.83
C THR A 455 12.97 1.76 21.31
N ASP A 456 12.92 2.95 21.91
CA ASP A 456 13.18 3.23 23.32
C ASP A 456 11.88 3.61 24.02
N ASN A 457 11.69 3.11 25.25
CA ASN A 457 10.53 3.44 26.08
C ASN A 457 10.49 4.92 26.50
N GLU A 458 11.61 5.63 26.43
CA GLU A 458 11.67 7.07 26.75
C GLU A 458 11.22 7.97 25.59
N GLN A 459 11.20 7.47 24.35
CA GLN A 459 10.78 8.25 23.18
C GLN A 459 9.31 7.99 22.84
N PRO A 460 8.53 9.04 22.49
CA PRO A 460 7.16 8.85 22.08
C PRO A 460 7.11 8.10 20.74
N HIS A 461 6.10 7.25 20.55
CA HIS A 461 5.84 6.68 19.22
C HIS A 461 5.22 7.73 18.29
N LEU A 462 5.61 7.74 17.02
CA LEU A 462 4.93 8.54 15.99
C LEU A 462 3.66 7.80 15.55
N VAL A 463 2.50 8.47 15.60
CA VAL A 463 1.20 7.85 15.29
C VAL A 463 0.31 8.78 14.47
N TYR A 464 -0.71 8.21 13.82
CA TYR A 464 -1.73 8.98 13.10
C TYR A 464 -2.78 9.52 14.07
N ALA A 465 -3.00 10.83 14.09
CA ALA A 465 -4.24 11.44 14.55
C ALA A 465 -5.38 11.00 13.63
N HIS A 466 -6.48 10.53 14.23
CA HIS A 466 -7.73 10.41 13.51
C HIS A 466 -8.40 11.78 13.40
N GLN A 467 -8.80 12.16 12.19
CA GLN A 467 -9.64 13.34 11.97
C GLN A 467 -11.06 12.90 11.56
N PRO A 468 -12.03 12.89 12.49
CA PRO A 468 -13.40 12.52 12.18
C PRO A 468 -13.98 13.37 11.05
N GLY A 469 -14.46 12.73 9.99
CA GLY A 469 -15.10 13.42 8.88
C GLY A 469 -14.13 13.95 7.81
N LEU A 470 -12.81 13.85 7.98
CA LEU A 470 -11.87 14.01 6.86
C LEU A 470 -11.97 12.76 5.98
N ILE A 471 -12.96 12.74 5.08
CA ILE A 471 -13.29 11.60 4.24
C ILE A 471 -13.28 12.03 2.78
N MET A 472 -12.57 11.28 1.94
CA MET A 472 -12.59 11.45 0.49
C MET A 472 -13.52 10.43 -0.16
N ARG A 473 -14.13 10.80 -1.29
CA ARG A 473 -14.92 9.88 -2.12
C ARG A 473 -13.97 9.12 -3.06
N HIS A 474 -14.12 7.80 -3.14
CA HIS A 474 -13.32 6.93 -3.99
C HIS A 474 -14.08 6.59 -5.28
N ASP A 475 -13.58 7.09 -6.41
CA ASP A 475 -14.28 7.07 -7.71
C ASP A 475 -13.71 5.99 -8.63
N LYS A 476 -13.31 4.85 -8.08
CA LYS A 476 -12.62 3.78 -8.81
C LYS A 476 -13.37 3.26 -10.04
N ALA A 477 -14.71 3.21 -9.96
CA ALA A 477 -15.57 2.70 -11.02
C ALA A 477 -15.54 3.57 -12.29
N ALA A 478 -15.13 4.84 -12.19
CA ALA A 478 -15.09 5.77 -13.32
C ALA A 478 -14.04 5.40 -14.38
N PHE A 479 -13.05 4.55 -14.05
CA PHE A 479 -11.91 4.20 -14.92
C PHE A 479 -11.88 2.71 -15.30
N ALA A 480 -12.95 1.96 -15.02
CA ALA A 480 -12.88 0.54 -14.66
C ALA A 480 -12.95 -0.52 -15.78
N GLY A 481 -12.82 -0.19 -17.06
CA GLY A 481 -13.05 -1.18 -18.12
C GLY A 481 -11.92 -2.19 -18.33
N ARG A 482 -10.80 -1.71 -18.90
CA ARG A 482 -9.76 -2.57 -19.50
C ARG A 482 -8.49 -2.69 -18.67
N ALA A 483 -8.12 -1.65 -17.92
CA ALA A 483 -6.90 -1.65 -17.12
C ALA A 483 -7.02 -2.54 -15.86
N MET A 484 -8.22 -2.61 -15.25
CA MET A 484 -8.43 -3.37 -14.01
C MET A 484 -8.35 -4.89 -14.20
N SER A 485 -8.85 -5.43 -15.31
CA SER A 485 -8.76 -6.88 -15.57
C SER A 485 -7.32 -7.34 -15.79
N VAL A 486 -6.46 -6.49 -16.34
CA VAL A 486 -5.03 -6.79 -16.56
C VAL A 486 -4.24 -6.77 -15.25
N ALA A 487 -4.66 -5.98 -14.26
CA ALA A 487 -3.96 -5.83 -12.98
C ALA A 487 -4.38 -6.81 -11.87
N GLU A 488 -5.53 -7.50 -12.00
CA GLU A 488 -6.10 -8.35 -10.95
C GLU A 488 -5.13 -9.45 -10.46
N SER A 489 -4.51 -10.17 -11.38
CA SER A 489 -3.50 -11.20 -11.07
C SER A 489 -2.31 -10.62 -10.33
N GLY A 490 -1.82 -9.44 -10.75
CA GLY A 490 -0.71 -8.75 -10.11
C GLY A 490 -1.04 -8.34 -8.67
N LYS A 491 -2.26 -7.86 -8.45
CA LYS A 491 -2.80 -7.50 -7.14
C LYS A 491 -2.89 -8.69 -6.19
N ALA A 492 -3.49 -9.79 -6.64
CA ALA A 492 -3.63 -11.02 -5.84
C ALA A 492 -2.27 -11.59 -5.42
N LEU A 493 -1.31 -11.67 -6.35
CA LEU A 493 0.06 -12.08 -6.05
C LEU A 493 0.76 -11.12 -5.08
N GLY A 494 0.53 -9.80 -5.22
CA GLY A 494 1.04 -8.80 -4.29
C GLY A 494 0.58 -9.02 -2.84
N ASP A 495 -0.65 -9.49 -2.62
CA ASP A 495 -1.12 -9.84 -1.26
C ASP A 495 -0.44 -11.10 -0.71
N ILE A 496 0.06 -12.00 -1.56
CA ILE A 496 0.82 -13.18 -1.13
C ILE A 496 2.25 -12.76 -0.76
N GLU A 497 2.91 -11.96 -1.59
CA GLU A 497 4.22 -11.38 -1.28
C GLU A 497 4.18 -10.54 0.00
N ARG A 498 3.09 -9.80 0.20
CA ARG A 498 2.86 -9.00 1.40
C ARG A 498 3.01 -9.83 2.68
N ILE A 499 2.54 -11.08 2.70
CA ILE A 499 2.69 -11.99 3.85
C ILE A 499 4.18 -12.22 4.15
N LEU A 500 4.99 -12.53 3.13
CA LEU A 500 6.43 -12.76 3.26
C LEU A 500 7.15 -11.48 3.72
N LEU A 501 6.90 -10.38 3.03
CA LEU A 501 7.62 -9.12 3.23
C LEU A 501 7.26 -8.45 4.57
N PHE A 502 5.98 -8.45 4.96
CA PHE A 502 5.57 -7.88 6.26
C PHE A 502 6.07 -8.74 7.41
N SER A 503 6.03 -10.07 7.28
CA SER A 503 6.56 -10.97 8.32
C SER A 503 8.07 -10.84 8.46
N GLY A 504 8.80 -10.68 7.35
CA GLY A 504 10.23 -10.42 7.34
C GLY A 504 10.58 -9.07 7.96
N TYR A 505 9.85 -8.02 7.59
CA TYR A 505 10.04 -6.70 8.19
C TYR A 505 9.76 -6.76 9.71
N ALA A 506 8.65 -7.37 10.13
CA ALA A 506 8.32 -7.55 11.54
C ALA A 506 9.36 -8.37 12.31
N LYS A 507 9.95 -9.40 11.69
CA LYS A 507 11.00 -10.23 12.30
C LYS A 507 12.29 -9.45 12.57
N HIS A 508 12.63 -8.50 11.69
CA HIS A 508 13.81 -7.65 11.82
C HIS A 508 13.51 -6.28 12.45
N HIS A 509 12.29 -6.10 12.95
CA HIS A 509 11.90 -4.92 13.68
C HIS A 509 12.52 -4.92 15.08
N THR A 510 12.71 -3.74 15.65
CA THR A 510 13.31 -3.55 16.98
C THR A 510 12.37 -3.94 18.12
N LEU A 511 11.07 -3.66 17.97
CA LEU A 511 10.03 -4.20 18.87
C LEU A 511 9.89 -5.72 18.74
N PRO A 512 9.60 -6.44 19.84
CA PRO A 512 9.28 -7.86 19.80
C PRO A 512 8.14 -8.18 18.83
N PHE A 513 8.26 -9.31 18.12
CA PHE A 513 7.33 -9.71 17.06
C PHE A 513 5.85 -9.69 17.51
N ASP A 514 5.53 -10.28 18.67
CA ASP A 514 4.14 -10.34 19.14
C ASP A 514 3.63 -8.97 19.60
N GLU A 515 4.49 -8.12 20.18
CA GLU A 515 4.12 -6.76 20.55
C GLU A 515 3.78 -5.94 19.30
N LEU A 516 4.62 -6.03 18.27
CA LEU A 516 4.37 -5.36 16.99
C LEU A 516 3.09 -5.87 16.33
N LYS A 517 2.91 -7.20 16.25
CA LYS A 517 1.70 -7.81 15.70
C LYS A 517 0.46 -7.38 16.48
N GLN A 518 0.53 -7.31 17.81
CA GLN A 518 -0.56 -6.83 18.63
C GLN A 518 -0.85 -5.36 18.33
N ARG A 519 0.15 -4.47 18.23
CA ARG A 519 -0.07 -3.05 17.91
C ARG A 519 -0.81 -2.86 16.58
N LEU A 520 -0.44 -3.65 15.58
CA LEU A 520 -0.96 -3.63 14.21
C LEU A 520 -2.32 -4.36 14.02
N TYR A 521 -2.89 -4.92 15.08
CA TYR A 521 -4.16 -5.66 15.05
C TYR A 521 -5.37 -4.75 14.80
N PRO A 522 -6.41 -5.19 14.06
CA PRO A 522 -6.58 -6.54 13.48
C PRO A 522 -6.12 -6.68 12.03
N PHE A 523 -6.23 -5.62 11.23
CA PHE A 523 -6.08 -5.74 9.78
C PHE A 523 -4.63 -5.94 9.35
N THR A 524 -3.76 -4.97 9.61
CA THR A 524 -2.34 -5.03 9.21
C THR A 524 -1.66 -6.27 9.79
N SER A 525 -1.98 -6.65 11.03
CA SER A 525 -1.41 -7.82 11.70
C SER A 525 -1.79 -9.17 11.06
N SER A 526 -2.85 -9.21 10.25
CA SER A 526 -3.25 -10.43 9.53
C SER A 526 -2.16 -10.86 8.54
N PHE A 527 -1.40 -9.90 7.97
CA PHE A 527 -0.30 -10.18 7.05
C PHE A 527 1.04 -10.47 7.74
N ILE A 528 1.08 -10.50 9.07
CA ILE A 528 2.28 -10.80 9.87
C ILE A 528 2.12 -12.20 10.49
N SER A 529 2.87 -13.16 9.94
CA SER A 529 2.83 -14.57 10.29
C SER A 529 4.16 -15.05 10.84
N ARG A 530 4.11 -16.01 11.79
CA ARG A 530 5.30 -16.75 12.26
C ARG A 530 5.72 -17.84 11.28
N THR A 531 4.82 -18.22 10.36
CA THR A 531 5.05 -19.21 9.31
C THR A 531 4.70 -18.64 7.94
N PRO A 532 5.39 -17.55 7.52
CA PRO A 532 5.02 -16.83 6.31
C PRO A 532 5.23 -17.65 5.04
N VAL A 533 6.24 -18.52 4.96
CA VAL A 533 6.48 -19.34 3.76
C VAL A 533 5.38 -20.39 3.61
N THR A 534 5.01 -21.06 4.69
CA THR A 534 3.93 -22.04 4.72
C THR A 534 2.61 -21.42 4.29
N LEU A 535 2.25 -20.27 4.86
CA LEU A 535 1.01 -19.58 4.53
C LEU A 535 0.99 -19.09 3.08
N ALA A 536 2.07 -18.43 2.63
CA ALA A 536 2.16 -17.92 1.26
C ALA A 536 2.07 -19.05 0.23
N LEU A 537 2.76 -20.17 0.44
CA LEU A 537 2.76 -21.30 -0.50
C LEU A 537 1.41 -22.01 -0.54
N LEU A 538 0.80 -22.28 0.63
CA LEU A 538 -0.51 -22.92 0.70
C LEU A 538 -1.58 -22.04 0.04
N ARG A 539 -1.56 -20.73 0.31
CA ARG A 539 -2.46 -19.78 -0.33
C ARG A 539 -2.30 -19.78 -1.84
N PHE A 540 -1.06 -19.60 -2.33
CA PHE A 540 -0.75 -19.57 -3.76
C PHE A 540 -1.18 -20.86 -4.46
N THR A 541 -0.84 -22.02 -3.89
CA THR A 541 -1.15 -23.31 -4.51
C THR A 541 -2.64 -23.60 -4.49
N LEU A 542 -3.37 -23.23 -3.42
CA LEU A 542 -4.82 -23.38 -3.34
C LEU A 542 -5.53 -22.50 -4.36
N GLU A 543 -5.16 -21.22 -4.46
CA GLU A 543 -5.68 -20.31 -5.48
C GLU A 543 -5.36 -20.80 -6.90
N GLY A 544 -4.13 -21.30 -7.11
CA GLY A 544 -3.67 -21.88 -8.36
C GLY A 544 -4.46 -23.11 -8.83
N THR A 545 -5.24 -23.77 -7.98
CA THR A 545 -6.12 -24.85 -8.43
C THR A 545 -7.30 -24.36 -9.30
N TYR A 546 -7.59 -23.04 -9.32
CA TYR A 546 -8.69 -22.41 -10.06
C TYR A 546 -8.26 -21.27 -10.99
N LYS A 547 -6.99 -20.87 -10.97
CA LYS A 547 -6.44 -19.83 -11.86
C LYS A 547 -5.80 -20.47 -13.10
N ASN A 548 -5.49 -19.64 -14.10
CA ASN A 548 -4.88 -20.06 -15.36
C ASN A 548 -3.35 -20.11 -15.28
N SER A 549 -2.72 -20.68 -16.30
CA SER A 549 -1.27 -20.80 -16.42
C SER A 549 -0.54 -19.46 -16.39
N GLU A 550 -1.14 -18.36 -16.83
CA GLU A 550 -0.52 -17.03 -16.78
C GLU A 550 -0.30 -16.56 -15.34
N TYR A 551 -1.34 -16.65 -14.51
CA TYR A 551 -1.24 -16.35 -13.08
C TYR A 551 -0.23 -17.27 -12.39
N ILE A 552 -0.31 -18.57 -12.68
CA ILE A 552 0.44 -19.60 -11.96
C ILE A 552 1.94 -19.57 -12.36
N ASP A 553 2.27 -19.46 -13.64
CA ASP A 553 3.66 -19.46 -14.10
C ASP A 553 4.39 -18.18 -13.70
N SER A 554 3.73 -17.03 -13.84
CA SER A 554 4.28 -15.74 -13.43
C SER A 554 4.39 -15.65 -11.90
N GLY A 555 3.34 -16.07 -11.20
CA GLY A 555 3.27 -16.11 -9.75
C GLY A 555 4.34 -17.00 -9.14
N ALA A 556 4.55 -18.20 -9.69
CA ALA A 556 5.58 -19.11 -9.20
C ALA A 556 6.98 -18.49 -9.31
N LYS A 557 7.32 -17.92 -10.47
CA LYS A 557 8.62 -17.24 -10.68
C LYS A 557 8.80 -16.04 -9.76
N ARG A 558 7.74 -15.25 -9.56
CA ARG A 558 7.74 -14.07 -8.70
C ARG A 558 7.91 -14.46 -7.23
N LEU A 559 7.18 -15.46 -6.75
CA LEU A 559 7.27 -15.95 -5.38
C LEU A 559 8.59 -16.65 -5.07
N MET A 560 9.19 -17.39 -6.01
CA MET A 560 10.53 -17.98 -5.81
C MET A 560 11.55 -16.89 -5.48
N LYS A 561 11.54 -15.78 -6.26
CA LYS A 561 12.40 -14.62 -6.00
C LYS A 561 12.07 -13.94 -4.67
N CYS A 562 10.79 -13.81 -4.32
CA CYS A 562 10.36 -13.20 -3.06
C CYS A 562 10.80 -14.02 -1.84
N VAL A 563 10.68 -15.34 -1.90
CA VAL A 563 11.14 -16.27 -0.84
C VAL A 563 12.66 -16.21 -0.70
N ASP A 564 13.41 -16.22 -1.81
CA ASP A 564 14.87 -16.06 -1.79
C ASP A 564 15.28 -14.72 -1.18
N PHE A 565 14.58 -13.64 -1.54
CA PHE A 565 14.80 -12.32 -0.99
C PHE A 565 14.54 -12.27 0.52
N TYR A 566 13.38 -12.80 0.96
CA TYR A 566 12.98 -12.87 2.36
C TYR A 566 14.03 -13.56 3.24
N HIS A 567 14.62 -14.67 2.76
CA HIS A 567 15.61 -15.41 3.53
C HIS A 567 17.02 -14.80 3.48
N ASN A 568 17.44 -14.28 2.32
CA ASN A 568 18.86 -14.01 2.08
C ASN A 568 19.22 -12.52 2.07
N GLN A 569 18.26 -11.63 1.80
CA GLN A 569 18.55 -10.22 1.48
C GLN A 569 17.76 -9.23 2.32
N LEU A 570 16.53 -9.57 2.73
CA LEU A 570 15.59 -8.63 3.36
C LEU A 570 16.19 -7.87 4.55
N SER A 571 16.87 -8.55 5.47
CA SER A 571 17.47 -7.90 6.65
C SER A 571 18.51 -6.85 6.25
N ARG A 572 19.34 -7.14 5.24
CA ARG A 572 20.37 -6.21 4.77
C ARG A 572 19.73 -5.04 4.06
N GLU A 573 18.77 -5.30 3.17
CA GLU A 573 18.04 -4.25 2.46
C GLU A 573 17.26 -3.34 3.39
N LEU A 574 16.70 -3.87 4.48
CA LEU A 574 16.03 -3.05 5.49
C LEU A 574 17.01 -2.09 6.17
N THR A 575 18.16 -2.58 6.62
CA THR A 575 19.21 -1.74 7.20
C THR A 575 19.72 -0.71 6.20
N PHE A 576 19.90 -1.11 4.93
CA PHE A 576 20.33 -0.22 3.86
C PHE A 576 19.30 0.89 3.62
N ASN A 577 18.01 0.57 3.65
CA ASN A 577 16.95 1.55 3.54
C ASN A 577 16.97 2.55 4.70
N GLN A 578 17.12 2.05 5.94
CA GLN A 578 17.20 2.89 7.13
C GLN A 578 18.40 3.86 7.05
N GLN A 579 19.57 3.38 6.61
CA GLN A 579 20.76 4.20 6.45
C GLN A 579 20.55 5.31 5.40
N GLY A 580 19.95 4.99 4.25
CA GLY A 580 19.70 5.97 3.20
C GLY A 580 18.76 7.09 3.64
N TRP A 581 17.66 6.76 4.33
CA TRP A 581 16.74 7.77 4.85
C TRP A 581 17.32 8.56 6.03
N GLU A 582 18.09 7.91 6.90
CA GLU A 582 18.83 8.59 7.97
C GLU A 582 19.78 9.66 7.37
N GLU A 583 20.58 9.30 6.38
CA GLU A 583 21.46 10.22 5.67
C GLU A 583 20.69 11.37 4.99
N TYR A 584 19.56 11.06 4.34
CA TYR A 584 18.73 12.07 3.68
C TYR A 584 18.30 13.16 4.67
N TYR A 585 17.66 12.79 5.77
CA TYR A 585 17.15 13.76 6.74
C TYR A 585 18.26 14.47 7.51
N GLN A 586 19.35 13.77 7.85
CA GLN A 586 20.51 14.40 8.49
C GLN A 586 21.16 15.46 7.57
N THR A 587 21.33 15.13 6.29
CA THR A 587 21.91 16.06 5.31
C THR A 587 21.03 17.29 5.13
N LEU A 588 19.72 17.10 5.01
CA LEU A 588 18.78 18.24 4.91
C LEU A 588 18.68 19.06 6.18
N ALA A 589 18.78 18.44 7.36
CA ALA A 589 18.78 19.16 8.64
C ALA A 589 19.95 20.15 8.72
N ASN A 590 21.13 19.71 8.25
CA ASN A 590 22.37 20.49 8.24
C ASN A 590 22.48 21.47 7.06
N MET A 591 21.63 21.34 6.04
CA MET A 591 21.63 22.24 4.89
C MET A 591 21.03 23.60 5.27
N THR A 592 21.64 24.67 4.75
CA THR A 592 21.13 26.04 4.87
C THR A 592 19.75 26.15 4.25
N LEU A 593 18.89 26.98 4.84
CA LEU A 593 17.65 27.39 4.19
C LEU A 593 18.01 28.01 2.83
N PHE A 594 17.37 27.51 1.78
CA PHE A 594 17.56 27.84 0.38
C PHE A 594 18.86 27.34 -0.28
N ASN A 595 18.79 26.15 -0.90
CA ASN A 595 19.83 25.64 -1.81
C ASN A 595 19.45 25.97 -3.26
N LYS A 596 20.26 26.81 -3.94
CA LYS A 596 19.98 27.32 -5.29
C LYS A 596 19.90 26.23 -6.37
N ASP A 597 20.72 25.19 -6.26
CA ASP A 597 20.76 24.14 -7.28
C ASP A 597 19.53 23.24 -7.15
N MET A 598 19.20 22.83 -5.93
CA MET A 598 17.96 22.08 -5.66
C MET A 598 16.72 22.88 -6.03
N HIS A 599 16.70 24.17 -5.68
CA HIS A 599 15.61 25.08 -6.04
C HIS A 599 15.41 25.13 -7.56
N ARG A 600 16.50 25.22 -8.34
CA ARG A 600 16.43 25.21 -9.82
C ARG A 600 15.85 23.90 -10.34
N VAL A 601 16.26 22.75 -9.81
CA VAL A 601 15.72 21.45 -10.24
C VAL A 601 14.23 21.36 -9.95
N ILE A 602 13.79 21.73 -8.75
CA ILE A 602 12.36 21.70 -8.37
C ILE A 602 11.54 22.66 -9.24
N LEU A 603 12.01 23.87 -9.50
CA LEU A 603 11.31 24.79 -10.41
C LEU A 603 11.24 24.26 -11.85
N GLY A 604 12.27 23.55 -12.31
CA GLY A 604 12.25 22.89 -13.62
C GLY A 604 11.24 21.75 -13.72
N CYS A 605 10.76 21.25 -12.58
CA CYS A 605 9.73 20.22 -12.49
C CYS A 605 8.31 20.81 -12.49
N GLN A 606 8.15 22.13 -12.37
CA GLN A 606 6.84 22.79 -12.33
C GLN A 606 6.24 22.93 -13.73
N ILE A 607 4.96 22.58 -13.86
CA ILE A 607 4.21 22.82 -15.10
C ILE A 607 3.78 24.28 -15.14
N THR A 608 4.03 24.95 -16.27
CA THR A 608 3.54 26.30 -16.52
C THR A 608 2.18 26.20 -17.21
N ILE A 609 1.11 26.42 -16.44
CA ILE A 609 -0.30 26.36 -16.89
C ILE A 609 -0.92 27.74 -16.77
#